data_AF-A0A7K3H8R1-F1
#
_entry.id   AF-A0A7K3H8R1-F1
#
_cell.length_a   1.000
_cell.length_b   1.000
_cell.length_c   1.000
_cell.angle_alpha   90.00
_cell.angle_beta   90.00
_cell.angle_gamma   90.00
#
_symmetry.space_group_name_H-M   'P 1'
#
loop_
_entity.id
_entity.type
_entity.pdbx_description
1 polymer ?
#
loop_
_entity_poly.entity_id
_entity_poly.type
_entity_poly.pdbx_seq_one_letter_code
_entity_poly.pdbx_strand_id
1 'polypeptide(L)'
;MTQVRAEILVNGTWLPVYSIHSAPHLEHEPTVLEPVSADETMVDLVLRPRLEKCLQWQRPVWVTCTDGTTVFYAAGAAGPFRIAPVRPGPDTGWR
;
A
#
# COMPACT_ATOMS: atom_id res chain seq x y z
N MET A 1 18.05 -3.76 9.82
CA MET A 1 16.82 -4.03 9.05
C MET A 1 15.65 -3.53 9.87
N THR A 2 14.72 -2.83 9.24
CA THR A 2 13.58 -2.22 9.90
C THR A 2 12.32 -2.76 9.24
N GLN A 3 11.28 -3.04 10.02
CA GLN A 3 10.00 -3.42 9.45
C GLN A 3 9.36 -2.17 8.81
N VAL A 4 8.92 -2.28 7.56
CA VAL A 4 8.30 -1.19 6.81
C VAL A 4 6.97 -1.62 6.23
N ARG A 5 6.09 -0.66 5.94
CA ARG A 5 4.77 -0.89 5.32
C ARG A 5 4.42 0.22 4.33
N ALA A 6 3.53 -0.10 3.40
CA ALA A 6 2.91 0.92 2.55
C ALA A 6 1.81 1.67 3.33
N GLU A 7 1.73 2.97 3.14
CA GLU A 7 0.66 3.81 3.68
C GLU A 7 0.07 4.69 2.58
N ILE A 8 -1.18 5.08 2.77
CA ILE A 8 -1.91 5.98 1.88
C ILE A 8 -2.58 7.10 2.69
N LEU A 9 -2.56 8.32 2.16
CA LEU A 9 -3.27 9.44 2.79
C LEU A 9 -4.76 9.40 2.44
N VAL A 10 -5.60 9.16 3.45
CA VAL A 10 -7.06 9.16 3.34
C VAL A 10 -7.60 10.19 4.34
N ASN A 11 -8.36 11.17 3.86
CA ASN A 11 -8.97 12.22 4.70
C ASN A 11 -7.97 12.90 5.65
N GLY A 12 -6.75 13.18 5.17
CA GLY A 12 -5.68 13.81 5.96
C GLY A 12 -4.93 12.88 6.92
N THR A 13 -5.26 11.59 6.96
CA THR A 13 -4.62 10.59 7.82
C THR A 13 -3.88 9.54 6.99
N TRP A 14 -2.65 9.20 7.38
CA TRP A 14 -1.89 8.12 6.76
C TRP A 14 -2.35 6.78 7.33
N LEU A 15 -2.98 5.96 6.48
CA LEU A 15 -3.47 4.64 6.83
C LEU A 15 -2.59 3.55 6.22
N PRO A 16 -2.27 2.47 6.95
CA PRO A 16 -1.56 1.34 6.40
C PRO A 16 -2.38 0.66 5.29
N VAL A 17 -1.74 0.42 4.16
CA VAL A 17 -2.34 -0.32 3.04
C VAL A 17 -2.23 -1.81 3.33
N TYR A 18 -3.35 -2.53 3.22
CA TYR A 18 -3.40 -3.98 3.29
C TYR A 18 -3.30 -4.59 1.89
N SER A 19 -4.10 -4.13 0.93
CA SER A 19 -4.10 -4.66 -0.43
C SER A 19 -4.43 -3.60 -1.49
N ILE A 20 -3.95 -3.86 -2.71
CA ILE A 20 -4.31 -3.10 -3.93
C ILE A 20 -4.88 -4.07 -4.96
N HIS A 21 -6.04 -3.72 -5.53
CA HIS A 21 -6.75 -4.50 -6.53
C HIS A 21 -7.03 -3.67 -7.78
N SER A 22 -7.01 -4.29 -8.96
CA SER A 22 -7.46 -3.62 -10.20
C SER A 22 -9.00 -3.56 -10.27
N ALA A 23 -9.53 -2.49 -10.86
CA ALA A 23 -10.94 -2.32 -11.23
C ALA A 23 -11.09 -2.30 -12.78
N PRO A 24 -12.27 -2.59 -13.35
CA PRO A 24 -13.55 -2.81 -12.68
C PRO A 24 -13.82 -4.26 -12.24
N HIS A 25 -12.90 -5.20 -12.48
CA HIS A 25 -13.10 -6.62 -12.14
C HIS A 25 -11.94 -7.20 -11.32
N LEU A 26 -12.31 -8.00 -10.32
CA LEU A 26 -11.48 -8.87 -9.45
C LEU A 26 -10.72 -9.97 -10.23
N GLU A 27 -10.34 -9.72 -11.49
CA GLU A 27 -9.68 -10.71 -12.36
C GLU A 27 -8.22 -10.97 -11.97
N HIS A 28 -7.64 -10.10 -11.14
CA HIS A 28 -6.27 -10.24 -10.67
C HIS A 28 -6.24 -10.47 -9.16
N GLU A 29 -5.35 -11.39 -8.74
CA GLU A 29 -5.05 -11.57 -7.33
C GLU A 29 -4.63 -10.23 -6.71
N PRO A 30 -5.13 -9.90 -5.50
CA PRO A 30 -4.67 -8.72 -4.78
C PRO A 30 -3.15 -8.70 -4.68
N THR A 31 -2.57 -7.53 -4.88
CA THR A 31 -1.23 -7.30 -4.34
C THR A 31 -1.40 -7.00 -2.86
N VAL A 32 -1.17 -8.02 -2.02
CA VAL A 32 -1.13 -7.86 -0.57
C VAL A 32 0.20 -7.19 -0.19
N LEU A 33 0.12 -6.16 0.65
CA LEU A 33 1.26 -5.32 1.07
C LEU A 33 1.50 -5.49 2.57
N GLU A 34 1.77 -6.73 2.99
CA GLU A 34 2.15 -7.00 4.37
C GLU A 34 3.44 -6.27 4.77
N PRO A 35 3.60 -5.91 6.05
CA PRO A 35 4.85 -5.35 6.52
C PRO A 35 6.03 -6.29 6.29
N VAL A 36 7.10 -5.78 5.69
CA VAL A 36 8.31 -6.55 5.39
C VAL A 36 9.52 -6.00 6.13
N SER A 37 10.42 -6.88 6.53
CA SER A 37 11.75 -6.48 7.02
C SER A 37 12.61 -6.07 5.83
N ALA A 38 12.96 -4.79 5.75
CA ALA A 38 13.75 -4.24 4.67
C ALA A 38 14.92 -3.39 5.21
N ASP A 39 15.99 -3.30 4.43
CA ASP A 39 16.95 -2.20 4.54
C ASP A 39 16.59 -1.08 3.55
N GLU A 40 17.33 0.03 3.59
CA GLU A 40 17.09 1.19 2.72
C GLU A 40 17.15 0.81 1.22
N THR A 41 18.10 -0.06 0.86
CA THR A 41 18.26 -0.56 -0.51
C THR A 41 17.03 -1.32 -1.00
N MET A 42 16.46 -2.21 -0.18
CA MET A 42 15.26 -2.96 -0.53
C MET A 42 14.02 -2.05 -0.62
N VAL A 43 13.94 -1.02 0.23
CA VAL A 43 12.87 0.00 0.15
C VAL A 43 12.93 0.73 -1.20
N ASP A 44 14.11 1.23 -1.57
CA ASP A 44 14.27 2.08 -2.75
C ASP A 44 14.25 1.29 -4.07
N LEU A 45 14.83 0.08 -4.11
CA LEU A 45 14.95 -0.70 -5.34
C LEU A 45 13.80 -1.68 -5.60
N VAL A 46 13.03 -2.04 -4.58
CA VAL A 46 12.00 -3.09 -4.70
C VAL A 46 10.63 -2.58 -4.29
N LEU A 47 10.48 -2.04 -3.08
CA LEU A 47 9.16 -1.71 -2.53
C LEU A 47 8.54 -0.47 -3.18
N ARG A 48 9.31 0.61 -3.32
CA ARG A 48 8.84 1.83 -3.99
C ARG A 48 8.49 1.56 -5.47
N PRO A 49 9.34 0.89 -6.28
CA PRO A 49 9.00 0.58 -7.66
C PRO A 49 7.81 -0.38 -7.80
N ARG A 50 7.62 -1.32 -6.88
CA ARG A 50 6.43 -2.19 -6.88
C ARG A 50 5.16 -1.40 -6.62
N LEU A 51 5.18 -0.51 -5.63
CA LEU A 51 4.05 0.36 -5.31
C LEU A 51 3.73 1.29 -6.49
N GLU A 52 4.76 1.93 -7.07
CA GLU A 52 4.61 2.76 -8.27
C GLU A 52 4.06 1.96 -9.45
N LYS A 53 4.51 0.72 -9.66
CA LYS A 53 4.00 -0.14 -10.73
C LYS A 53 2.52 -0.47 -10.52
N CYS A 54 2.09 -0.79 -9.29
CA CYS A 54 0.68 -1.03 -8.98
C CYS A 54 -0.20 0.19 -9.31
N LEU A 55 0.37 1.40 -9.31
CA LEU A 55 -0.35 2.67 -9.54
C LEU A 55 -0.19 3.21 -10.96
N GLN A 56 0.92 2.91 -11.63
CA GLN A 56 1.23 3.36 -13.00
C GLN A 56 0.45 2.61 -14.06
N TRP A 57 -0.04 1.40 -13.74
CA TRP A 57 -0.93 0.71 -14.65
C TRP A 57 -2.16 1.62 -14.76
N GLN A 58 -2.41 2.16 -15.96
CA GLN A 58 -3.47 3.11 -16.29
C GLN A 58 -4.88 2.49 -16.14
N ARG A 59 -5.08 1.79 -15.03
CA ARG A 59 -6.27 1.06 -14.63
C ARG A 59 -6.70 1.62 -13.30
N PRO A 60 -8.00 1.81 -13.09
CA PRO A 60 -8.49 2.15 -11.78
C PRO A 60 -8.12 1.06 -10.77
N VAL A 61 -7.86 1.43 -9.53
CA VAL A 61 -7.53 0.50 -8.45
C VAL A 61 -8.38 0.74 -7.21
N TRP A 62 -8.68 -0.34 -6.50
CA TRP A 62 -9.21 -0.32 -5.15
C TRP A 62 -8.08 -0.54 -4.16
N VAL A 63 -7.96 0.35 -3.19
CA VAL A 63 -6.97 0.27 -2.11
C VAL A 63 -7.70 -0.02 -0.82
N THR A 64 -7.40 -1.14 -0.18
CA THR A 64 -7.97 -1.50 1.11
C THR A 64 -6.91 -1.25 2.19
N CYS A 65 -7.28 -0.47 3.20
CA CYS A 65 -6.46 -0.19 4.37
C CYS A 65 -6.70 -1.23 5.46
N THR A 66 -5.79 -1.32 6.43
CA THR A 66 -5.88 -2.29 7.54
C THR A 66 -7.05 -2.08 8.48
N ASP A 67 -7.64 -0.88 8.49
CA ASP A 67 -8.85 -0.54 9.25
C ASP A 67 -10.15 -0.93 8.51
N GLY A 68 -10.04 -1.53 7.33
CA GLY A 68 -11.16 -1.89 6.47
C GLY A 68 -11.63 -0.77 5.52
N THR A 69 -11.01 0.41 5.57
CA THR A 69 -11.33 1.51 4.65
C THR A 69 -10.90 1.14 3.23
N THR A 70 -11.83 1.18 2.28
CA THR A 70 -11.55 0.96 0.86
C THR A 70 -11.74 2.23 0.05
N VAL A 71 -10.73 2.61 -0.74
CA VAL A 71 -10.72 3.83 -1.56
C VAL A 71 -10.52 3.49 -3.03
N PHE A 72 -11.30 4.13 -3.90
CA PHE A 72 -11.15 4.02 -5.35
C PHE A 72 -10.19 5.09 -5.87
N TYR A 73 -9.22 4.67 -6.68
CA TYR A 73 -8.37 5.57 -7.45
C TYR A 73 -8.59 5.32 -8.93
N ALA A 74 -8.95 6.38 -9.67
CA ALA A 74 -9.06 6.33 -11.11
C ALA A 74 -7.67 6.12 -11.76
N ALA A 75 -7.67 5.57 -12.98
CA ALA A 75 -6.46 5.41 -13.76
C ALA A 75 -5.65 6.71 -13.86
N GLY A 76 -4.34 6.64 -13.59
CA GLY A 76 -3.45 7.80 -13.66
C GLY A 76 -3.50 8.74 -12.45
N ALA A 77 -4.31 8.43 -11.42
CA ALA A 77 -4.19 9.12 -10.15
C ALA A 77 -2.89 8.68 -9.44
N ALA A 78 -1.95 9.60 -9.28
CA ALA A 78 -0.86 9.42 -8.32
C ALA A 78 -1.48 9.51 -6.92
N GLY A 79 -1.95 8.38 -6.39
CA GLY A 79 -2.43 8.37 -5.02
C GLY A 79 -1.31 8.84 -4.07
N PRO A 80 -1.62 9.49 -2.96
CA PRO A 80 -0.64 9.93 -1.98
C PRO A 80 -0.16 8.72 -1.18
N PHE A 81 0.69 7.89 -1.78
CA PHE A 81 1.29 6.72 -1.14
C PHE A 81 2.69 7.02 -0.59
N ARG A 82 3.08 6.28 0.44
CA ARG A 82 4.46 6.28 0.95
C ARG A 82 4.84 4.93 1.54
N ILE A 83 6.15 4.70 1.69
CA ILE A 83 6.67 3.62 2.54
C ILE A 83 7.09 4.24 3.86
N ALA A 84 6.61 3.68 4.98
CA ALA A 84 6.91 4.16 6.32
C ALA A 84 7.39 3.01 7.22
N PRO A 85 8.28 3.28 8.19
CA PRO A 85 8.66 2.29 9.19
C PRO A 85 7.46 1.90 10.05
N VAL A 86 7.33 0.62 10.35
CA VAL A 86 6.40 0.13 11.37
C VAL A 86 6.90 0.64 12.71
N ARG A 87 6.19 1.61 13.28
CA ARG A 87 6.45 2.03 14.65
C ARG A 87 5.91 0.93 15.57
N PRO A 88 6.69 0.48 16.57
CA PRO A 88 6.15 -0.37 17.62
C PRO A 88 5.13 0.47 18.41
N GLY A 89 3.85 0.27 18.09
CA GLY A 89 2.72 0.74 18.87
C GLY A 89 2.09 -0.43 19.63
N PRO A 90 1.33 -0.17 20.71
CA PRO A 90 0.62 -1.23 21.42
C PRO A 90 -0.41 -1.85 20.46
N ASP A 91 -0.25 -3.14 20.17
CA ASP A 91 -1.16 -3.96 19.37
C ASP A 91 -1.60 -3.36 18.02
N THR A 92 -0.68 -3.32 17.03
CA THR A 92 -1.13 -3.48 15.65
C THR A 92 -1.59 -4.93 15.50
N GLY A 93 -2.89 -5.17 15.67
CA GLY A 93 -3.57 -6.48 15.64
C GLY A 93 -3.51 -7.20 14.28
N TRP A 94 -2.30 -7.41 13.78
CA TRP A 94 -2.01 -8.37 12.72
C TRP A 94 -2.16 -9.76 13.34
N ARG A 95 -3.33 -10.38 13.12
CA ARG A 95 -3.57 -11.80 13.36
C ARG A 95 -3.64 -12.53 12.03
#